data_AF-V6S185-F1
#
_entry.id   AF-V6S185-F1
#
_cell.length_a   1.000
_cell.length_b   1.000
_cell.length_c   1.000
_cell.angle_alpha   90.00
_cell.angle_beta   90.00
_cell.angle_gamma   90.00
#
_symmetry.space_group_name_H-M   'P 1'
#
loop_
_entity.id
_entity.type
_entity.pdbx_description
1 polymer ?
#
loop_
_entity_poly.entity_id
_entity_poly.type
_entity_poly.pdbx_seq_one_letter_code
_entity_poly.pdbx_strand_id
1 'polypeptide(L)'
;MMNISIRFLLLFFLFSTSVVISQNYRDKVIYETVYPSFQKARMDTEYYQKAKEAILGLEAQYGYETDLKLTLLEYSYRHKDITFFKEQLEILVEKYGYTISFMKGGELYYDAIFTGELSSWFKPMYLKKHFIWLEHNFDKQFDQRKLYDMELKSQAVHSFASKIMEIKSLDSFQIEAVNAKLNEFKFSNSTTLYGICRKFDFFPSVKNFAVIHSFYNMGLYQNLEIKENIERTWLLFEPYIKKAYLKNDIDYGEYRNYDAFCIKHFGFQKYGLITKESLPLFLRNKDYDEFSAIPIENAFFAEKMKREFGWK
;
A
#
# COMPACT_ATOMS: atom_id res chain seq x y z
N MET A 1 -27.71 -6.94 48.59
CA MET A 1 -26.54 -7.71 48.12
C MET A 1 -26.71 -8.00 46.65
N MET A 2 -26.06 -7.22 45.79
CA MET A 2 -26.13 -7.39 44.35
C MET A 2 -25.21 -8.55 43.96
N ASN A 3 -25.78 -9.58 43.35
CA ASN A 3 -25.14 -10.87 43.09
C ASN A 3 -23.78 -10.67 42.38
N ILE A 4 -22.69 -11.15 42.98
CA ILE A 4 -21.31 -10.98 42.50
C ILE A 4 -21.16 -11.48 41.05
N SER A 5 -21.98 -12.45 40.65
CA SER A 5 -22.06 -13.00 39.30
C SER A 5 -22.54 -12.01 38.23
N ILE A 6 -23.38 -11.03 38.57
CA ILE A 6 -23.89 -10.04 37.60
C ILE A 6 -22.87 -8.93 37.35
N ARG A 7 -22.05 -8.60 38.36
CA ARG A 7 -20.95 -7.63 38.21
C ARG A 7 -19.84 -8.15 37.31
N PHE A 8 -19.54 -9.46 37.35
CA PHE A 8 -18.57 -10.08 36.45
C PHE A 8 -19.07 -10.16 35.00
N LEU A 9 -20.36 -10.42 34.77
CA LEU A 9 -20.93 -10.45 33.42
C LEU A 9 -20.93 -9.06 32.76
N LEU A 10 -21.22 -8.00 33.52
CA LEU A 10 -21.17 -6.62 33.02
C LEU A 10 -19.74 -6.12 32.75
N LEU A 11 -18.75 -6.56 33.55
CA LEU A 11 -17.33 -6.28 33.28
C LEU A 11 -16.82 -7.03 32.05
N PHE A 12 -17.29 -8.25 31.79
CA PHE A 12 -16.92 -8.99 30.58
C PHE A 12 -17.48 -8.34 29.30
N PHE A 13 -18.68 -7.76 29.37
CA PHE A 13 -19.29 -7.02 28.24
C PHE A 13 -18.71 -5.61 28.04
N LEU A 14 -18.20 -4.96 29.08
CA LEU A 14 -17.55 -3.64 28.95
C LEU A 14 -16.13 -3.72 28.37
N PHE A 15 -15.48 -4.88 28.41
CA PHE A 15 -14.18 -5.11 27.74
C PHE A 15 -14.31 -5.60 26.28
N SER A 16 -15.51 -5.91 25.80
CA SER A 16 -15.74 -6.34 24.41
C SER A 16 -16.15 -5.23 23.45
N THR A 17 -16.29 -3.97 23.89
CA THR A 17 -16.79 -2.87 23.06
C THR A 17 -15.75 -1.87 22.59
N SER A 18 -14.46 -2.15 22.73
CA SER A 18 -13.41 -1.53 21.92
C SER A 18 -13.04 -2.46 20.77
N VAL A 19 -14.00 -2.69 19.86
CA VAL A 19 -13.73 -3.37 18.60
C VAL A 19 -12.98 -2.39 17.71
N VAL A 20 -11.67 -2.27 17.95
CA VAL A 20 -10.75 -1.84 16.89
C VAL A 20 -10.52 -3.07 16.04
N ILE A 21 -11.05 -2.99 14.83
CA ILE A 21 -11.05 -4.06 13.85
C ILE A 21 -9.66 -4.08 13.25
N SER A 22 -8.85 -5.05 13.65
CA SER A 22 -7.61 -5.30 12.96
C SER A 22 -7.30 -6.79 12.85
N GLN A 23 -6.64 -7.05 11.73
CA GLN A 23 -6.24 -8.31 11.16
C GLN A 23 -5.08 -8.89 11.97
N ASN A 24 -4.20 -9.73 11.42
CA ASN A 24 -3.16 -10.40 12.21
C ASN A 24 -2.31 -9.41 13.06
N TYR A 25 -1.52 -9.90 14.02
CA TYR A 25 -0.77 -9.02 14.94
C TYR A 25 0.08 -7.95 14.22
N ARG A 26 0.73 -8.31 13.10
CA ARG A 26 1.52 -7.35 12.30
C ARG A 26 0.64 -6.23 11.78
N ASP A 27 -0.45 -6.57 11.12
CA ASP A 27 -1.41 -5.61 10.57
C ASP A 27 -2.02 -4.73 11.66
N LYS A 28 -2.26 -5.29 12.86
CA LYS A 28 -2.70 -4.53 14.04
C LYS A 28 -1.73 -3.44 14.43
N VAL A 29 -0.46 -3.79 14.62
CA VAL A 29 0.55 -2.80 14.99
C VAL A 29 0.68 -1.73 13.90
N ILE A 30 0.65 -2.12 12.62
CA ILE A 30 0.76 -1.17 11.49
C ILE A 30 -0.39 -0.14 11.51
N TYR A 31 -1.64 -0.62 11.51
CA TYR A 31 -2.80 0.24 11.30
C TYR A 31 -3.28 0.95 12.57
N GLU A 32 -3.09 0.36 13.75
CA GLU A 32 -3.54 0.95 15.02
C GLU A 32 -2.44 1.74 15.74
N THR A 33 -1.17 1.44 15.47
CA THR A 33 -0.05 2.08 16.17
C THR A 33 0.82 2.90 15.22
N VAL A 34 1.37 2.31 14.16
CA VAL A 34 2.37 2.97 13.30
C VAL A 34 1.74 4.11 12.50
N TYR A 35 0.69 3.85 11.70
CA TYR A 35 0.08 4.90 10.88
C TYR A 35 -0.51 6.07 11.69
N PRO A 36 -1.23 5.84 12.81
CA PRO A 36 -1.69 6.95 13.65
C PRO A 36 -0.53 7.72 14.28
N SER A 37 0.58 7.06 14.62
CA SER A 37 1.76 7.73 15.15
C SER A 37 2.44 8.60 14.09
N PHE A 38 2.56 8.13 12.84
CA PHE A 38 3.11 8.94 11.75
C PHE A 38 2.32 10.23 11.49
N GLN A 39 1.00 10.22 11.65
CA GLN A 39 0.19 11.43 11.49
C GLN A 39 0.58 12.53 12.48
N LYS A 40 0.96 12.16 13.70
CA LYS A 40 1.32 13.08 14.80
C LYS A 40 2.83 13.35 14.89
N ALA A 41 3.65 12.41 14.43
CA ALA A 41 5.12 12.49 14.44
C ALA A 41 5.69 13.68 13.66
N ARG A 42 4.88 14.38 12.85
CA ARG A 42 5.31 15.62 12.17
C ARG A 42 5.69 16.73 13.15
N MET A 43 5.07 16.76 14.32
CA MET A 43 5.20 17.84 15.32
C MET A 43 5.71 17.34 16.66
N ASP A 44 5.78 16.03 16.89
CA ASP A 44 6.00 15.46 18.21
C ASP A 44 6.98 14.28 18.17
N THR A 45 8.08 14.42 18.92
CA THR A 45 9.14 13.42 19.04
C THR A 45 8.67 12.14 19.72
N GLU A 46 7.71 12.21 20.66
CA GLU A 46 7.20 11.03 21.36
C GLU A 46 6.51 10.07 20.38
N TYR A 47 5.68 10.61 19.49
CA TYR A 47 5.03 9.81 18.45
C TYR A 47 6.01 9.26 17.41
N TYR A 48 7.09 9.98 17.13
CA TYR A 48 8.19 9.44 16.33
C TYR A 48 8.84 8.24 17.01
N GLN A 49 9.20 8.32 18.29
CA GLN A 49 9.79 7.21 19.03
C GLN A 49 8.83 6.02 19.12
N LYS A 50 7.55 6.28 19.38
CA LYS A 50 6.51 5.24 19.39
C LYS A 50 6.41 4.50 18.05
N ALA A 51 6.44 5.22 16.93
CA ALA A 51 6.45 4.60 15.61
C ALA A 51 7.73 3.78 15.37
N LYS A 52 8.90 4.35 15.71
CA LYS A 52 10.20 3.69 15.59
C LYS A 52 10.26 2.39 16.37
N GLU A 53 9.88 2.40 17.64
CA GLU A 53 9.86 1.22 18.52
C GLU A 53 8.89 0.15 18.01
N ALA A 54 7.69 0.55 17.58
CA ALA A 54 6.71 -0.38 17.02
C ALA A 54 7.23 -1.07 15.74
N ILE A 55 7.87 -0.30 14.84
CA ILE A 55 8.46 -0.85 13.62
C ILE A 55 9.60 -1.82 13.97
N LEU A 56 10.54 -1.43 14.83
CA LEU A 56 11.65 -2.30 15.25
C LEU A 56 11.14 -3.58 15.94
N GLY A 57 10.06 -3.49 16.72
CA GLY A 57 9.40 -4.63 17.35
C GLY A 57 8.78 -5.61 16.34
N LEU A 58 8.24 -5.11 15.23
CA LEU A 58 7.76 -5.95 14.13
C LEU A 58 8.92 -6.68 13.44
N GLU A 59 10.06 -6.02 13.25
CA GLU A 59 11.21 -6.60 12.53
C GLU A 59 11.79 -7.85 13.20
N ALA A 60 11.67 -7.93 14.53
CA ALA A 60 12.09 -9.11 15.29
C ALA A 60 11.28 -10.38 14.93
N GLN A 61 10.06 -10.23 14.41
CA GLN A 61 9.15 -11.35 14.10
C GLN A 61 8.90 -11.51 12.59
N TYR A 62 8.87 -10.41 11.84
CA TYR A 62 8.43 -10.39 10.44
C TYR A 62 9.53 -9.99 9.46
N GLY A 63 10.76 -9.74 9.94
CA GLY A 63 11.86 -9.23 9.13
C GLY A 63 11.72 -7.74 8.81
N TYR A 64 12.68 -7.19 8.06
CA TYR A 64 12.79 -5.75 7.79
C TYR A 64 11.51 -5.17 7.17
N GLU A 65 10.98 -4.09 7.75
CA GLU A 65 9.70 -3.48 7.37
C GLU A 65 9.90 -2.30 6.40
N THR A 66 10.33 -2.63 5.17
CA THR A 66 10.89 -1.67 4.21
C THR A 66 9.96 -0.49 3.89
N ASP A 67 8.66 -0.72 3.68
CA ASP A 67 7.68 0.35 3.41
C ASP A 67 7.54 1.33 4.58
N LEU A 68 7.51 0.80 5.81
CA LEU A 68 7.43 1.62 7.03
C LEU A 68 8.74 2.38 7.25
N LYS A 69 9.89 1.78 6.90
CA LYS A 69 11.21 2.40 7.01
C LYS A 69 11.40 3.59 6.07
N LEU A 70 10.92 3.51 4.83
CA LEU A 70 10.96 4.64 3.90
C LEU A 70 10.25 5.88 4.50
N THR A 71 9.10 5.66 5.15
CA THR A 71 8.39 6.74 5.85
C THR A 71 9.13 7.17 7.13
N LEU A 72 9.69 6.22 7.88
CA LEU A 72 10.42 6.50 9.11
C LEU A 72 11.72 7.29 8.86
N LEU A 73 12.35 7.15 7.70
CA LEU A 73 13.52 7.95 7.31
C LEU A 73 13.22 9.46 7.38
N GLU A 74 12.10 9.90 6.80
CA GLU A 74 11.65 11.30 6.84
C GLU A 74 11.58 11.83 8.27
N TYR A 75 10.97 11.05 9.17
CA TYR A 75 10.79 11.42 10.56
C TYR A 75 12.09 11.35 11.36
N SER A 76 12.94 10.36 11.11
CA SER A 76 14.26 10.28 11.77
C SER A 76 15.14 11.47 11.43
N TYR A 77 15.14 11.92 10.17
CA TYR A 77 15.85 13.12 9.77
C TYR A 77 15.26 14.38 10.41
N ARG A 78 13.93 14.54 10.34
CA ARG A 78 13.21 15.67 10.97
C ARG A 78 13.53 15.82 12.46
N HIS A 79 13.59 14.71 13.19
CA HIS A 79 13.86 14.66 14.63
C HIS A 79 15.35 14.57 14.97
N LYS A 80 16.24 14.77 13.99
CA LYS A 80 17.70 14.76 14.15
C LYS A 80 18.29 13.46 14.70
N ASP A 81 17.59 12.34 14.52
CA ASP A 81 18.14 11.00 14.78
C ASP A 81 19.00 10.54 13.58
N ILE A 82 20.10 11.26 13.38
CA ILE A 82 20.95 11.12 12.19
C ILE A 82 21.66 9.76 12.15
N THR A 83 22.02 9.20 13.31
CA THR A 83 22.66 7.88 13.37
C THR A 83 21.70 6.81 12.83
N PHE A 84 20.46 6.79 13.32
CA PHE A 84 19.45 5.88 12.83
C PHE A 84 19.13 6.12 11.35
N PHE A 85 18.95 7.38 10.95
CA PHE A 85 18.73 7.73 9.53
C PHE A 85 19.80 7.14 8.62
N LYS A 86 21.09 7.33 8.96
CA LYS A 86 22.22 6.84 8.16
C LYS A 86 22.23 5.32 8.06
N GLU A 87 22.05 4.64 9.20
CA GLU A 87 22.04 3.19 9.27
C GLU A 87 20.91 2.59 8.41
N GLN A 88 19.69 3.11 8.55
CA GLN A 88 18.54 2.58 7.82
C GLN A 88 18.63 2.88 6.32
N LEU A 89 19.10 4.08 5.93
CA LEU A 89 19.29 4.42 4.52
C LEU A 89 20.36 3.53 3.88
N GLU A 90 21.45 3.22 4.59
CA GLU A 90 22.48 2.28 4.11
C GLU A 90 21.88 0.88 3.85
N ILE A 91 21.09 0.36 4.80
CA ILE A 91 20.39 -0.93 4.64
C ILE A 91 19.48 -0.92 3.43
N LEU A 92 18.70 0.15 3.24
CA LEU A 92 17.78 0.31 2.12
C LEU A 92 18.49 0.34 0.77
N VAL A 93 19.65 1.00 0.68
CA VAL A 93 20.46 1.03 -0.55
C VAL A 93 21.07 -0.33 -0.84
N GLU A 94 21.67 -0.99 0.16
CA GLU A 94 22.43 -2.23 -0.03
C GLU A 94 21.52 -3.45 -0.26
N LYS A 95 20.43 -3.57 0.50
CA LYS A 95 19.60 -4.79 0.53
C LYS A 95 18.32 -4.67 -0.27
N TYR A 96 17.77 -3.46 -0.38
CA TYR A 96 16.45 -3.24 -0.97
C TYR A 96 16.49 -2.38 -2.23
N GLY A 97 17.67 -1.94 -2.69
CA GLY A 97 17.79 -1.23 -3.96
C GLY A 97 17.19 0.16 -3.95
N TYR A 98 17.22 0.87 -2.81
CA TYR A 98 16.94 2.30 -2.79
C TYR A 98 17.77 3.00 -3.86
N THR A 99 17.10 3.74 -4.73
CA THR A 99 17.73 4.44 -5.85
C THR A 99 17.33 5.90 -5.86
N ILE A 100 18.34 6.75 -6.06
CA ILE A 100 18.13 8.20 -6.20
C ILE A 100 17.28 8.56 -7.42
N SER A 101 17.22 7.69 -8.44
CA SER A 101 16.44 7.92 -9.65
C SER A 101 14.93 7.98 -9.40
N PHE A 102 14.45 7.49 -8.24
CA PHE A 102 13.04 7.52 -7.87
C PHE A 102 12.73 8.54 -6.75
N MET A 103 13.73 9.30 -6.30
CA MET A 103 13.48 10.43 -5.40
C MET A 103 12.71 11.52 -6.13
N LYS A 104 11.79 12.18 -5.41
CA LYS A 104 10.92 13.23 -5.97
C LYS A 104 11.45 14.63 -5.75
N GLY A 105 12.49 14.80 -4.93
CA GLY A 105 12.97 16.11 -4.51
C GLY A 105 12.13 16.76 -3.40
N GLY A 106 11.08 16.06 -2.95
CA GLY A 106 10.21 16.52 -1.86
C GLY A 106 10.53 15.89 -0.51
N GLU A 107 11.47 14.94 -0.47
CA GLU A 107 11.95 14.31 0.75
C GLU A 107 12.64 15.34 1.64
N LEU A 108 12.36 15.34 2.95
CA LEU A 108 12.89 16.35 3.88
C LEU A 108 14.41 16.38 3.93
N TYR A 109 15.04 15.25 3.64
CA TYR A 109 16.49 15.05 3.65
C TYR A 109 17.14 15.21 2.27
N TYR A 110 16.38 15.52 1.21
CA TYR A 110 16.90 15.57 -0.16
C TYR A 110 18.13 16.48 -0.29
N ASP A 111 17.99 17.76 0.07
CA ASP A 111 19.10 18.72 -0.04
C ASP A 111 20.29 18.31 0.83
N ALA A 112 20.03 17.79 2.03
CA ALA A 112 21.06 17.37 2.96
C ALA A 112 21.98 16.29 2.37
N ILE A 113 21.42 15.31 1.64
CA ILE A 113 22.18 14.21 1.05
C ILE A 113 22.79 14.54 -0.32
N PHE A 114 22.25 15.51 -1.06
CA PHE A 114 22.79 15.88 -2.37
C PHE A 114 23.83 16.99 -2.31
N THR A 115 23.54 18.07 -1.59
CA THR A 115 24.35 19.30 -1.58
C THR A 115 24.74 19.76 -0.18
N GLY A 116 24.05 19.29 0.86
CA GLY A 116 24.21 19.73 2.24
C GLY A 116 25.13 18.84 3.10
N GLU A 117 24.88 18.89 4.41
CA GLU A 117 25.71 18.32 5.48
C GLU A 117 25.92 16.80 5.42
N LEU A 118 25.02 16.06 4.78
CA LEU A 118 25.12 14.60 4.64
C LEU A 118 25.74 14.18 3.32
N SER A 119 25.99 15.11 2.38
CA SER A 119 26.44 14.82 1.01
C SER A 119 27.77 14.08 0.94
N SER A 120 28.73 14.49 1.77
CA SER A 120 30.07 13.88 1.82
C SER A 120 30.05 12.42 2.31
N TRP A 121 29.06 12.07 3.14
CA TRP A 121 28.83 10.71 3.60
C TRP A 121 27.95 9.92 2.61
N PHE A 122 26.87 10.52 2.12
CA PHE A 122 25.86 9.83 1.33
C PHE A 122 26.42 9.37 -0.01
N LYS A 123 27.13 10.22 -0.76
CA LYS A 123 27.59 9.87 -2.11
C LYS A 123 28.52 8.65 -2.13
N PRO A 124 29.58 8.56 -1.29
CA PRO A 124 30.41 7.36 -1.25
C PRO A 124 29.66 6.13 -0.74
N MET A 125 28.80 6.29 0.28
CA MET A 125 27.97 5.20 0.80
C MET A 125 27.06 4.65 -0.29
N TYR A 126 26.30 5.52 -0.96
CA TYR A 126 25.35 5.16 -2.01
C TYR A 126 26.03 4.40 -3.14
N LEU A 127 27.13 4.93 -3.69
CA LEU A 127 27.84 4.30 -4.81
C LEU A 127 28.33 2.90 -4.44
N LYS A 128 28.95 2.74 -3.28
CA LYS A 128 29.45 1.44 -2.81
C LYS A 128 28.31 0.44 -2.62
N LYS A 129 27.25 0.85 -1.92
CA LYS A 129 26.18 -0.04 -1.48
C LYS A 129 25.20 -0.37 -2.59
N HIS A 130 24.91 0.58 -3.46
CA HIS A 130 24.03 0.34 -4.60
C HIS A 130 24.69 -0.61 -5.60
N PHE A 131 26.02 -0.57 -5.74
CA PHE A 131 26.74 -1.53 -6.59
C PHE A 131 26.60 -2.97 -6.08
N ILE A 132 26.73 -3.18 -4.76
CA ILE A 132 26.51 -4.49 -4.12
C ILE A 132 25.10 -5.02 -4.40
N TRP A 133 24.09 -4.13 -4.33
CA TRP A 133 22.72 -4.50 -4.66
C TRP A 133 22.58 -4.92 -6.13
N LEU A 134 23.16 -4.15 -7.05
CA LEU A 134 23.08 -4.38 -8.49
C LEU A 134 23.74 -5.68 -8.94
N GLU A 135 24.85 -6.08 -8.31
CA GLU A 135 25.53 -7.35 -8.61
C GLU A 135 24.59 -8.56 -8.55
N HIS A 136 23.56 -8.50 -7.71
CA HIS A 136 22.61 -9.59 -7.49
C HIS A 136 21.19 -9.31 -8.00
N ASN A 137 20.89 -8.07 -8.41
CA ASN A 137 19.52 -7.63 -8.72
C ASN A 137 19.42 -6.78 -10.00
N PHE A 138 20.39 -6.89 -10.91
CA PHE A 138 20.39 -6.13 -12.18
C PHE A 138 19.11 -6.33 -12.99
N ASP A 139 18.55 -7.54 -12.99
CA ASP A 139 17.31 -7.87 -13.70
C ASP A 139 16.09 -7.14 -13.09
N LYS A 140 16.07 -6.96 -11.77
CA LYS A 140 15.04 -6.18 -11.08
C LYS A 140 15.11 -4.70 -11.45
N GLN A 141 16.31 -4.15 -11.65
CA GLN A 141 16.46 -2.76 -12.10
C GLN A 141 15.81 -2.55 -13.49
N PHE A 142 15.98 -3.50 -14.40
CA PHE A 142 15.31 -3.47 -15.70
C PHE A 142 13.78 -3.55 -15.58
N ASP A 143 13.28 -4.42 -14.69
CA ASP A 143 11.84 -4.55 -14.47
C ASP A 143 11.23 -3.34 -13.74
N GLN A 144 11.99 -2.68 -12.84
CA GLN A 144 11.60 -1.37 -12.28
C GLN A 144 11.42 -0.31 -13.38
N ARG A 145 12.32 -0.29 -14.37
CA ARG A 145 12.19 0.62 -15.51
C ARG A 145 10.91 0.35 -16.31
N LYS A 146 10.56 -0.92 -16.55
CA LYS A 146 9.29 -1.28 -17.21
C LYS A 146 8.07 -0.80 -16.43
N LEU A 147 8.08 -0.92 -15.10
CA LEU A 147 6.99 -0.41 -14.25
C LEU A 147 6.86 1.11 -14.36
N TYR A 148 7.97 1.82 -14.42
CA TYR A 148 7.98 3.27 -14.64
C TYR A 148 7.47 3.64 -16.05
N ASP A 149 7.93 2.96 -17.10
CA ASP A 149 7.49 3.23 -18.47
C ASP A 149 6.00 2.88 -18.66
N MET A 150 5.49 1.83 -18.00
CA MET A 150 4.06 1.50 -17.93
C MET A 150 3.24 2.68 -17.39
N GLU A 151 3.73 3.34 -16.35
CA GLU A 151 3.06 4.50 -15.74
C GLU A 151 3.09 5.71 -16.67
N LEU A 152 4.24 6.04 -17.25
CA LEU A 152 4.35 7.13 -18.24
C LEU A 152 3.38 6.93 -19.41
N LYS A 153 3.26 5.69 -19.89
CA LYS A 153 2.31 5.32 -20.94
C LYS A 153 0.86 5.54 -20.48
N SER A 154 0.54 5.19 -19.23
CA SER A 154 -0.80 5.40 -18.66
C SER A 154 -1.15 6.89 -18.59
N GLN A 155 -0.24 7.72 -18.07
CA GLN A 155 -0.42 9.17 -17.98
C GLN A 155 -0.59 9.83 -19.35
N ALA A 156 0.23 9.44 -20.33
CA ALA A 156 0.17 9.98 -21.68
C ALA A 156 -1.18 9.67 -22.37
N VAL A 157 -1.63 8.41 -22.28
CA VAL A 157 -2.91 8.00 -22.88
C VAL A 157 -4.10 8.61 -22.13
N HIS A 158 -4.04 8.68 -20.80
CA HIS A 158 -5.08 9.34 -20.02
C HIS A 158 -5.18 10.83 -20.36
N SER A 159 -4.06 11.54 -20.44
CA SER A 159 -4.04 12.96 -20.84
C SER A 159 -4.64 13.18 -22.23
N PHE A 160 -4.30 12.31 -23.19
CA PHE A 160 -4.88 12.36 -24.52
C PHE A 160 -6.39 12.09 -24.52
N ALA A 161 -6.85 11.08 -23.78
CA ALA A 161 -8.27 10.78 -23.64
C ALA A 161 -9.04 11.95 -23.02
N SER A 162 -8.52 12.58 -21.96
CA SER A 162 -9.14 13.76 -21.34
C SER A 162 -9.32 14.92 -22.33
N LYS A 163 -8.34 15.17 -23.20
CA LYS A 163 -8.45 16.19 -24.26
C LYS A 163 -9.54 15.87 -25.29
N ILE A 164 -9.73 14.59 -25.62
CA ILE A 164 -10.85 14.17 -26.47
C ILE A 164 -12.17 14.45 -25.75
N MET A 165 -12.28 14.07 -24.48
CA MET A 165 -13.49 14.23 -23.68
C MET A 165 -13.90 15.70 -23.46
N GLU A 166 -12.96 16.65 -23.62
CA GLU A 166 -13.22 18.10 -23.57
C GLU A 166 -13.85 18.66 -24.86
N ILE A 167 -13.91 17.87 -25.94
CA ILE A 167 -14.51 18.29 -27.21
C ILE A 167 -16.03 18.39 -27.04
N LYS A 168 -16.54 19.64 -27.05
CA LYS A 168 -17.97 19.95 -26.83
C LYS A 168 -18.94 19.29 -27.81
N SER A 169 -18.48 18.88 -28.99
CA SER A 169 -19.32 18.28 -30.03
C SER A 169 -19.46 16.76 -29.91
N LEU A 170 -18.84 16.12 -28.91
CA LEU A 170 -18.99 14.68 -28.72
C LEU A 170 -20.37 14.34 -28.17
N ASP A 171 -21.01 13.34 -28.78
CA ASP A 171 -22.22 12.74 -28.24
C ASP A 171 -21.91 11.67 -27.17
N SER A 172 -22.95 11.19 -26.48
CA SER A 172 -22.79 10.19 -25.42
C SER A 172 -22.23 8.86 -25.91
N PHE A 173 -22.56 8.44 -27.14
CA PHE A 173 -22.08 7.20 -27.72
C PHE A 173 -20.57 7.26 -28.01
N GLN A 174 -20.10 8.40 -28.53
CA GLN A 174 -18.67 8.64 -28.76
C GLN A 174 -17.89 8.70 -27.45
N ILE A 175 -18.44 9.34 -26.41
CA ILE A 175 -17.86 9.37 -25.07
C ILE A 175 -17.73 7.94 -24.50
N GLU A 176 -18.79 7.14 -24.60
CA GLU A 176 -18.77 5.74 -24.15
C GLU A 176 -17.72 4.92 -24.93
N ALA A 177 -17.61 5.10 -26.24
CA ALA A 177 -16.62 4.41 -27.07
C ALA A 177 -15.18 4.78 -26.66
N VAL A 178 -14.91 6.06 -26.39
CA VAL A 178 -13.59 6.52 -25.89
C VAL A 178 -13.29 5.89 -24.53
N ASN A 179 -14.25 5.91 -23.60
CA ASN A 179 -14.09 5.30 -22.28
C ASN A 179 -13.85 3.79 -22.36
N ALA A 180 -14.58 3.07 -23.22
CA ALA A 180 -14.39 1.64 -23.43
C ALA A 180 -12.97 1.33 -23.92
N LYS A 181 -12.45 2.12 -24.87
CA LYS A 181 -11.08 1.97 -25.36
C LYS A 181 -10.02 2.33 -24.32
N LEU A 182 -10.26 3.36 -23.52
CA LEU A 182 -9.38 3.70 -22.41
C LEU A 182 -9.35 2.59 -21.35
N ASN A 183 -10.50 2.00 -21.03
CA ASN A 183 -10.61 0.90 -20.06
C ASN A 183 -9.91 -0.37 -20.56
N GLU A 184 -10.05 -0.70 -21.85
CA GLU A 184 -9.33 -1.79 -22.51
C GLU A 184 -7.81 -1.56 -22.49
N PHE A 185 -7.38 -0.34 -22.82
CA PHE A 185 -5.97 0.06 -22.73
C PHE A 185 -5.41 -0.09 -21.32
N LYS A 186 -6.10 0.42 -20.30
CA LYS A 186 -5.65 0.32 -18.90
C LYS A 186 -5.49 -1.13 -18.44
N PHE A 187 -6.39 -2.01 -18.84
CA PHE A 187 -6.28 -3.43 -18.55
C PHE A 187 -5.08 -4.05 -19.27
N SER A 188 -4.93 -3.79 -20.57
CA SER A 188 -3.79 -4.27 -21.35
C SER A 188 -2.46 -3.77 -20.81
N ASN A 189 -2.39 -2.51 -20.35
CA ASN A 189 -1.18 -1.94 -19.77
C ASN A 189 -0.77 -2.64 -18.47
N SER A 190 -1.73 -3.16 -17.69
CA SER A 190 -1.47 -3.91 -16.45
C SER A 190 -0.72 -5.24 -16.69
N THR A 191 -0.68 -5.73 -17.94
CA THR A 191 0.07 -6.95 -18.29
C THR A 191 1.56 -6.82 -18.03
N THR A 192 2.13 -5.61 -18.01
CA THR A 192 3.52 -5.36 -17.61
C THR A 192 3.75 -5.77 -16.16
N LEU A 193 2.90 -5.29 -15.23
CA LEU A 193 2.95 -5.67 -13.82
C LEU A 193 2.68 -7.17 -13.64
N TYR A 194 1.67 -7.71 -14.33
CA TYR A 194 1.36 -9.15 -14.29
C TYR A 194 2.52 -10.02 -14.79
N GLY A 195 3.23 -9.59 -15.84
CA GLY A 195 4.42 -10.26 -16.35
C GLY A 195 5.54 -10.32 -15.32
N ILE A 196 5.72 -9.26 -14.53
CA ILE A 196 6.67 -9.20 -13.41
C ILE A 196 6.22 -10.13 -12.29
N CYS A 197 4.93 -10.11 -11.90
CA CYS A 197 4.39 -11.04 -10.90
C CYS A 197 4.65 -12.50 -11.29
N ARG A 198 4.44 -12.83 -12.57
CA ARG A 198 4.74 -14.15 -13.12
C ARG A 198 6.22 -14.50 -13.10
N LYS A 199 7.09 -13.55 -13.45
CA LYS A 199 8.53 -13.77 -13.52
C LYS A 199 9.10 -14.13 -12.14
N PHE A 200 8.66 -13.42 -11.11
CA PHE A 200 9.20 -13.57 -9.75
C PHE A 200 8.34 -14.45 -8.82
N ASP A 201 7.14 -14.82 -9.27
CA ASP A 201 6.15 -15.62 -8.53
C ASP A 201 5.65 -14.98 -7.22
N PHE A 202 5.58 -13.65 -7.20
CA PHE A 202 4.98 -12.88 -6.10
C PHE A 202 4.53 -11.50 -6.59
N PHE A 203 3.65 -10.85 -5.84
CA PHE A 203 3.34 -9.44 -6.10
C PHE A 203 4.52 -8.58 -5.64
N PRO A 204 5.10 -7.72 -6.51
CA PRO A 204 6.29 -6.96 -6.18
C PRO A 204 5.98 -5.91 -5.11
N SER A 205 6.78 -5.89 -4.05
CA SER A 205 6.74 -4.87 -2.99
C SER A 205 8.14 -4.33 -2.71
N VAL A 206 8.21 -3.28 -1.88
CA VAL A 206 9.49 -2.72 -1.44
C VAL A 206 10.32 -3.75 -0.67
N LYS A 207 9.68 -4.74 -0.04
CA LYS A 207 10.31 -5.77 0.78
C LYS A 207 10.89 -6.93 -0.03
N ASN A 208 10.18 -7.44 -1.04
CA ASN A 208 10.58 -8.66 -1.77
C ASN A 208 11.19 -8.41 -3.15
N PHE A 209 10.93 -7.25 -3.74
CA PHE A 209 11.39 -6.91 -5.07
C PHE A 209 12.54 -5.92 -4.98
N ALA A 210 12.23 -4.65 -4.75
CA ALA A 210 13.15 -3.54 -4.64
C ALA A 210 12.38 -2.28 -4.19
N VAL A 211 13.08 -1.22 -3.79
CA VAL A 211 12.47 0.12 -3.60
C VAL A 211 11.95 0.61 -4.94
N ILE A 212 10.67 0.37 -5.14
CA ILE A 212 9.91 0.68 -6.35
C ILE A 212 9.35 2.09 -6.29
N HIS A 213 9.21 2.70 -7.46
CA HIS A 213 8.58 4.01 -7.57
C HIS A 213 7.15 3.98 -7.02
N SER A 214 6.69 5.08 -6.42
CA SER A 214 5.46 5.14 -5.63
C SER A 214 4.17 4.79 -6.38
N PHE A 215 4.18 4.75 -7.71
CA PHE A 215 2.99 4.47 -8.52
C PHE A 215 3.04 3.10 -9.21
N TYR A 216 3.95 2.19 -8.81
CA TYR A 216 4.09 0.88 -9.47
C TYR A 216 2.79 0.06 -9.47
N ASN A 217 1.96 0.26 -8.44
CA ASN A 217 0.67 -0.39 -8.24
C ASN A 217 -0.48 0.34 -8.94
N MET A 218 -0.25 1.46 -9.67
CA MET A 218 -1.31 2.11 -10.44
C MET A 218 -1.93 1.18 -11.47
N GLY A 219 -1.14 0.28 -12.07
CA GLY A 219 -1.68 -0.75 -12.96
C GLY A 219 -2.75 -1.62 -12.31
N LEU A 220 -2.65 -1.90 -11.01
CA LEU A 220 -3.68 -2.58 -10.24
C LEU A 220 -4.84 -1.62 -9.93
N TYR A 221 -4.57 -0.52 -9.23
CA TYR A 221 -5.62 0.38 -8.71
C TYR A 221 -6.46 1.06 -9.79
N GLN A 222 -5.86 1.51 -10.90
CA GLN A 222 -6.60 2.10 -12.01
C GLN A 222 -7.61 1.13 -12.62
N ASN A 223 -7.32 -0.18 -12.56
CA ASN A 223 -8.24 -1.19 -13.04
C ASN A 223 -9.29 -1.58 -11.99
N LEU A 224 -8.97 -1.53 -10.70
CA LEU A 224 -9.97 -1.71 -9.64
C LEU A 224 -11.01 -0.57 -9.63
N GLU A 225 -10.63 0.63 -10.06
CA GLU A 225 -11.53 1.78 -10.23
C GLU A 225 -12.54 1.65 -11.39
N ILE A 226 -12.36 0.65 -12.26
CA ILE A 226 -13.14 0.44 -13.48
C ILE A 226 -14.02 -0.80 -13.29
N LYS A 227 -15.34 -0.61 -13.33
CA LYS A 227 -16.33 -1.65 -13.05
C LYS A 227 -16.15 -2.88 -13.94
N GLU A 228 -15.80 -2.70 -15.20
CA GLU A 228 -15.62 -3.80 -16.16
C GLU A 228 -14.29 -4.56 -15.97
N ASN A 229 -13.33 -3.96 -15.25
CA ASN A 229 -11.98 -4.51 -15.10
C ASN A 229 -11.75 -5.18 -13.75
N ILE A 230 -12.45 -4.75 -12.71
CA ILE A 230 -12.18 -5.16 -11.33
C ILE A 230 -12.06 -6.68 -11.13
N GLU A 231 -13.04 -7.49 -11.59
CA GLU A 231 -13.00 -8.95 -11.39
C GLU A 231 -11.88 -9.63 -12.19
N ARG A 232 -11.70 -9.26 -13.46
CA ARG A 232 -10.64 -9.84 -14.30
C ARG A 232 -9.25 -9.46 -13.80
N THR A 233 -9.08 -8.24 -13.30
CA THR A 233 -7.84 -7.77 -12.70
C THR A 233 -7.57 -8.52 -11.40
N TRP A 234 -8.57 -8.65 -10.54
CA TRP A 234 -8.41 -9.38 -9.29
C TRP A 234 -8.06 -10.84 -9.51
N LEU A 235 -8.72 -11.51 -10.45
CA LEU A 235 -8.40 -12.89 -10.83
C LEU A 235 -6.94 -13.07 -11.28
N LEU A 236 -6.36 -12.07 -11.97
CA LEU A 236 -4.97 -12.11 -12.41
C LEU A 236 -3.98 -11.91 -11.25
N PHE A 237 -4.28 -11.00 -10.31
CA PHE A 237 -3.30 -10.57 -9.32
C PHE A 237 -3.45 -11.22 -7.94
N GLU A 238 -4.66 -11.62 -7.54
CA GLU A 238 -4.94 -12.19 -6.21
C GLU A 238 -3.99 -13.34 -5.85
N PRO A 239 -3.67 -14.31 -6.74
CA PRO A 239 -2.76 -15.40 -6.38
C PRO A 239 -1.35 -14.91 -5.97
N TYR A 240 -0.87 -13.83 -6.58
CA TYR A 240 0.44 -13.25 -6.29
C TYR A 240 0.41 -12.34 -5.06
N ILE A 241 -0.68 -11.58 -4.89
CA ILE A 241 -0.95 -10.76 -3.69
C ILE A 241 -1.05 -11.68 -2.47
N LYS A 242 -1.77 -12.79 -2.58
CA LYS A 242 -1.88 -13.85 -1.57
C LYS A 242 -0.54 -14.41 -1.15
N LYS A 243 0.31 -14.76 -2.12
CA LYS A 243 1.68 -15.26 -1.82
C LYS A 243 2.51 -14.21 -1.08
N ALA A 244 2.48 -12.96 -1.51
CA ALA A 244 3.21 -11.87 -0.86
C ALA A 244 2.69 -11.61 0.57
N TYR A 245 1.37 -11.60 0.74
CA TYR A 245 0.73 -11.39 2.05
C TYR A 245 1.09 -12.50 3.04
N LEU A 246 0.97 -13.77 2.64
CA LEU A 246 1.31 -14.92 3.49
C LEU A 246 2.81 -14.98 3.85
N LYS A 247 3.67 -14.33 3.06
CA LYS A 247 5.10 -14.16 3.37
C LYS A 247 5.41 -12.92 4.22
N ASN A 248 4.41 -12.12 4.57
CA ASN A 248 4.55 -10.82 5.24
C ASN A 248 5.35 -9.79 4.40
N ASP A 249 5.31 -9.91 3.08
CA ASP A 249 5.95 -8.97 2.14
C ASP A 249 5.11 -7.71 1.91
N ILE A 250 3.80 -7.81 2.17
CA ILE A 250 2.80 -6.74 2.12
C ILE A 250 1.84 -6.91 3.31
N ASP A 251 1.13 -5.84 3.66
CA ASP A 251 -0.02 -5.93 4.57
C ASP A 251 -1.32 -6.26 3.80
N TYR A 252 -2.44 -6.24 4.50
CA TYR A 252 -3.75 -6.55 3.92
C TYR A 252 -4.36 -5.43 3.06
N GLY A 253 -3.66 -4.31 2.87
CA GLY A 253 -4.16 -3.10 2.23
C GLY A 253 -4.74 -3.36 0.84
N GLU A 254 -4.15 -4.25 0.05
CA GLU A 254 -4.63 -4.61 -1.28
C GLU A 254 -6.02 -5.27 -1.27
N TYR A 255 -6.27 -6.17 -0.31
CA TYR A 255 -7.59 -6.79 -0.12
C TYR A 255 -8.63 -5.79 0.36
N ARG A 256 -8.24 -4.90 1.28
CA ARG A 256 -9.12 -3.81 1.73
C ARG A 256 -9.47 -2.87 0.59
N ASN A 257 -8.52 -2.53 -0.27
CA ASN A 257 -8.78 -1.67 -1.43
C ASN A 257 -9.70 -2.37 -2.45
N TYR A 258 -9.52 -3.67 -2.70
CA TYR A 258 -10.44 -4.43 -3.52
C TYR A 258 -11.87 -4.44 -2.95
N ASP A 259 -12.04 -4.69 -1.64
CA ASP A 259 -13.35 -4.58 -0.98
C ASP A 259 -13.95 -3.18 -1.15
N ALA A 260 -13.14 -2.11 -1.01
CA ALA A 260 -13.61 -0.74 -1.21
C ALA A 260 -14.15 -0.50 -2.63
N PHE A 261 -13.45 -1.01 -3.65
CA PHE A 261 -13.89 -0.86 -5.03
C PHE A 261 -15.10 -1.76 -5.35
N CYS A 262 -15.21 -2.95 -4.76
CA CYS A 262 -16.42 -3.77 -4.86
C CYS A 262 -17.63 -3.04 -4.28
N ILE A 263 -17.48 -2.39 -3.12
CA ILE A 263 -18.55 -1.58 -2.51
C ILE A 263 -18.94 -0.45 -3.46
N LYS A 264 -17.96 0.25 -4.04
CA LYS A 264 -18.17 1.38 -4.97
C LYS A 264 -19.02 0.99 -6.19
N HIS A 265 -18.79 -0.20 -6.75
CA HIS A 265 -19.31 -0.61 -8.06
C HIS A 265 -20.48 -1.59 -8.00
N PHE A 266 -20.54 -2.41 -6.95
CA PHE A 266 -21.49 -3.52 -6.80
C PHE A 266 -22.28 -3.48 -5.47
N GLY A 267 -21.89 -2.64 -4.52
CA GLY A 267 -22.61 -2.49 -3.25
C GLY A 267 -22.32 -3.59 -2.22
N PHE A 268 -21.32 -4.44 -2.47
CA PHE A 268 -20.90 -5.49 -1.54
C PHE A 268 -19.38 -5.51 -1.38
N GLN A 269 -18.90 -6.23 -0.36
CA GLN A 269 -17.50 -6.59 -0.17
C GLN A 269 -17.31 -8.11 -0.27
N LYS A 270 -16.12 -8.55 -0.63
CA LYS A 270 -15.81 -9.98 -0.85
C LYS A 270 -15.16 -10.62 0.36
N TYR A 271 -14.24 -9.90 1.00
CA TYR A 271 -13.43 -10.42 2.12
C TYR A 271 -13.98 -10.00 3.49
N GLY A 272 -14.82 -8.98 3.55
CA GLY A 272 -15.43 -8.55 4.82
C GLY A 272 -14.48 -7.70 5.66
N LEU A 273 -13.59 -6.92 5.03
CA LEU A 273 -12.52 -6.17 5.69
C LEU A 273 -12.85 -4.70 5.97
N ILE A 274 -14.01 -4.22 5.50
CA ILE A 274 -14.44 -2.84 5.68
C ILE A 274 -15.71 -2.81 6.53
N THR A 275 -15.69 -1.89 7.50
CA THR A 275 -16.86 -1.50 8.28
C THR A 275 -17.29 -0.08 7.96
N LYS A 276 -18.45 0.31 8.46
CA LYS A 276 -19.01 1.65 8.25
C LYS A 276 -18.05 2.75 8.73
N GLU A 277 -17.43 2.55 9.88
CA GLU A 277 -16.50 3.51 10.50
C GLU A 277 -15.19 3.60 9.72
N SER A 278 -14.80 2.51 9.07
CA SER A 278 -13.57 2.40 8.28
C SER A 278 -13.78 2.59 6.78
N LEU A 279 -14.98 3.03 6.35
CA LEU A 279 -15.24 3.39 4.96
C LEU A 279 -14.27 4.48 4.51
N PRO A 280 -13.59 4.31 3.36
CA PRO A 280 -12.81 5.36 2.72
C PRO A 280 -13.63 6.62 2.49
N LEU A 281 -13.01 7.80 2.63
CA LEU A 281 -13.68 9.10 2.48
C LEU A 281 -14.42 9.25 1.15
N PHE A 282 -13.85 8.73 0.05
CA PHE A 282 -14.47 8.79 -1.27
C PHE A 282 -15.76 7.94 -1.39
N LEU A 283 -16.04 7.07 -0.42
CA LEU A 283 -17.28 6.30 -0.32
C LEU A 283 -18.27 6.86 0.69
N ARG A 284 -17.84 7.74 1.60
CA ARG A 284 -18.70 8.30 2.67
C ARG A 284 -19.79 9.25 2.18
N ASN A 285 -19.73 9.72 0.93
CA ASN A 285 -20.69 10.67 0.35
C ASN A 285 -21.78 10.02 -0.52
N LYS A 286 -21.83 8.69 -0.57
CA LYS A 286 -22.92 7.93 -1.18
C LYS A 286 -23.86 7.47 -0.06
N ASP A 287 -25.12 7.13 -0.38
CA ASP A 287 -26.19 6.71 0.55
C ASP A 287 -25.91 5.42 1.34
N TYR A 288 -24.65 5.17 1.75
CA TYR A 288 -24.27 4.06 2.60
C TYR A 288 -24.58 4.30 4.09
N ASP A 289 -25.06 5.50 4.43
CA ASP A 289 -25.56 5.81 5.78
C ASP A 289 -26.77 4.96 6.16
N GLU A 290 -27.51 4.42 5.18
CA GLU A 290 -28.66 3.54 5.40
C GLU A 290 -28.27 2.07 5.67
N PHE A 291 -27.05 1.64 5.36
CA PHE A 291 -26.62 0.29 5.70
C PHE A 291 -26.38 0.17 7.20
N SER A 292 -27.03 -0.84 7.81
CA SER A 292 -26.70 -1.31 9.16
C SER A 292 -25.33 -2.00 9.21
N ALA A 293 -24.93 -2.64 8.10
CA ALA A 293 -23.62 -3.23 7.87
C ALA A 293 -23.37 -3.33 6.36
N ILE A 294 -22.11 -3.26 5.94
CA ILE A 294 -21.75 -3.41 4.52
C ILE A 294 -21.94 -4.87 4.07
N PRO A 295 -22.77 -5.15 3.05
CA PRO A 295 -23.08 -6.52 2.63
C PRO A 295 -21.83 -7.31 2.21
N ILE A 296 -21.75 -8.58 2.64
CA ILE A 296 -20.71 -9.52 2.20
C ILE A 296 -21.30 -10.41 1.10
N GLU A 297 -20.64 -10.49 -0.05
CA GLU A 297 -21.10 -11.29 -1.21
C GLU A 297 -21.33 -12.76 -0.83
N ASN A 298 -20.36 -13.36 -0.14
CA ASN A 298 -20.41 -14.73 0.31
C ASN A 298 -19.73 -14.86 1.68
N ALA A 299 -20.55 -14.96 2.73
CA ALA A 299 -20.06 -15.06 4.10
C ALA A 299 -19.19 -16.32 4.34
N PHE A 300 -19.52 -17.46 3.71
CA PHE A 300 -18.71 -18.67 3.86
C PHE A 300 -17.31 -18.52 3.24
N PHE A 301 -17.23 -17.89 2.06
CA PHE A 301 -15.96 -17.56 1.42
C PHE A 301 -15.15 -16.59 2.30
N ALA A 302 -15.76 -15.48 2.72
CA ALA A 302 -15.10 -14.48 3.54
C ALA A 302 -14.51 -15.08 4.83
N GLU A 303 -15.31 -15.88 5.57
CA GLU A 303 -14.84 -16.55 6.79
C GLU A 303 -13.75 -17.60 6.52
N LYS A 304 -13.79 -18.28 5.38
CA LYS A 304 -12.69 -19.16 4.97
C LYS A 304 -11.40 -18.37 4.75
N MET A 305 -11.46 -17.27 4.01
CA MET A 305 -10.28 -16.45 3.72
C MET A 305 -9.74 -15.80 5.00
N LYS A 306 -10.61 -15.29 5.87
CA LYS A 306 -10.19 -14.74 7.16
C LYS A 306 -9.43 -15.76 8.01
N ARG A 307 -9.93 -17.00 8.10
CA ARG A 307 -9.21 -18.08 8.80
C ARG A 307 -7.86 -18.40 8.16
N GLU A 308 -7.80 -18.48 6.83
CA GLU A 308 -6.56 -18.75 6.11
C GLU A 308 -5.51 -17.66 6.34
N PHE A 309 -5.94 -16.40 6.38
CA PHE A 309 -5.07 -15.25 6.52
C PHE A 309 -4.84 -14.78 7.97
N GLY A 310 -5.54 -15.38 8.94
CA GLY A 310 -5.49 -14.94 10.32
C GLY A 310 -6.15 -13.58 10.57
N TRP A 311 -7.10 -13.19 9.71
CA TRP A 311 -7.91 -11.99 9.89
C TRP A 311 -9.04 -12.25 10.89
N LYS A 312 -9.47 -11.21 11.59
CA LYS A 312 -10.55 -11.27 12.58
C LYS A 312 -11.71 -10.39 12.16
#